data_AF-A0A8S1PD20-F1
#
_entry.id   AF-A0A8S1PD20-F1
#
_cell.length_a   1.000
_cell.length_b   1.000
_cell.length_c   1.000
_cell.angle_alpha   90.00
_cell.angle_beta   90.00
_cell.angle_gamma   90.00
#
_symmetry.space_group_name_H-M   'P 1'
#
loop_
_entity.id
_entity.type
_entity.pdbx_description
1 polymer ?
#
loop_
_entity_poly.entity_id
_entity_poly.type
_entity_poly.pdbx_seq_one_letter_code
_entity_poly.pdbx_strand_id
1 'polypeptide(L)'
;MDTIKNFANSFANRDQNNSKNGKVIPLEEKDKEPLSIKRPLVSMADELQVVANKGLQKLIQSVDNAKADVKQGFSQLDDRLKLMLKQYTHQINVWARSKVQSSVIIVIEKFRPTIKEGLKDPDMCQCVKNLVDDTVDATWPEIVDEVKYQLMLQMADPYIEIEEKKQTIVCLYPFVWIRNWYLYSNYPYDRSVWKQYKTISYWFWYLVSAIPFYGISQYFYVLDFIMIDKEDEYQLVNFILSFKTMFFITQGVMKALIGYFMLYTCTTMKYIDNTYQEDCTRKGPGASIEVFSEVIGQGAEIVLIWVAFFLLGCSKQKGKPIFQYDDTPQLKEGCFERGGRLKYFMIWDFFALGASIGLFWLVYLTQDSRPNFDNSGDFIYFTEICYGMLSFPFLIFNVPFVNGRLTKAKATAYDRKGNCIPEIDGLRKNIKTNQEEQTNLLLNTLTIDVGEVFDG
;
A
#
# COMPACT_ATOMS: atom_id res chain seq x y z
N MET A 1 19.56 -28.24 -1.72
CA MET A 1 19.50 -26.76 -1.80
C MET A 1 20.59 -26.18 -2.72
N ASP A 2 21.70 -26.89 -2.97
CA ASP A 2 22.80 -26.37 -3.81
C ASP A 2 22.56 -26.42 -5.33
N THR A 3 21.65 -27.28 -5.81
CA THR A 3 21.27 -27.36 -7.23
C THR A 3 20.43 -26.18 -7.71
N ILE A 4 19.75 -25.46 -6.81
CA ILE A 4 18.93 -24.27 -7.15
C ILE A 4 19.81 -23.02 -7.22
N LYS A 5 20.90 -22.96 -6.44
CA LYS A 5 21.88 -21.84 -6.50
C LYS A 5 22.64 -21.79 -7.83
N ASN A 6 22.94 -22.95 -8.43
CA ASN A 6 23.68 -23.00 -9.69
C ASN A 6 22.83 -22.63 -10.93
N PHE A 7 21.51 -22.71 -10.84
CA PHE A 7 20.61 -22.32 -11.94
C PHE A 7 20.33 -20.80 -11.96
N ALA A 8 20.36 -20.13 -10.80
CA ALA A 8 20.18 -18.68 -10.71
C ALA A 8 21.40 -17.88 -11.23
N ASN A 9 22.62 -18.44 -11.10
CA ASN A 9 23.84 -17.76 -11.54
C ASN A 9 24.04 -17.73 -13.06
N SER A 10 23.31 -18.54 -13.86
CA SER A 10 23.46 -18.54 -15.32
C SER A 10 22.58 -17.51 -16.05
N PHE A 11 21.68 -16.81 -15.35
CA PHE A 11 20.82 -15.78 -15.95
C PHE A 11 21.29 -14.35 -15.69
N ALA A 12 22.25 -14.13 -14.79
CA ALA A 12 22.70 -12.79 -14.39
C ALA A 12 23.68 -12.10 -15.36
N ASN A 13 24.09 -12.75 -16.46
CA ASN A 13 25.18 -12.27 -17.34
C ASN A 13 24.75 -11.90 -18.77
N ARG A 14 23.48 -11.54 -19.02
CA ARG A 14 23.05 -11.32 -20.42
C ARG A 14 22.14 -10.14 -20.75
N ASP A 15 22.03 -9.13 -19.88
CA ASP A 15 21.27 -7.91 -20.19
C ASP A 15 22.01 -6.63 -19.80
N GLN A 16 23.20 -6.42 -20.35
CA GLN A 16 23.78 -5.08 -20.49
C GLN A 16 24.17 -4.82 -21.94
N ASN A 17 23.16 -4.55 -22.77
CA ASN A 17 23.30 -3.60 -23.87
C ASN A 17 21.94 -3.17 -24.40
N ASN A 18 21.75 -1.84 -24.46
CA ASN A 18 20.66 -1.07 -25.07
C ASN A 18 19.57 -0.55 -24.11
N SER A 19 19.78 0.66 -23.59
CA SER A 19 18.82 1.76 -23.75
C SER A 19 19.40 3.07 -23.22
N LYS A 20 19.93 3.91 -24.12
CA LYS A 20 19.78 5.37 -24.01
C LYS A 20 19.60 5.93 -25.42
N ASN A 21 18.33 6.11 -25.81
CA ASN A 21 17.96 7.16 -26.75
C ASN A 21 18.16 8.50 -26.03
N GLY A 22 19.40 8.97 -26.02
CA GLY A 22 19.78 10.36 -25.82
C GLY A 22 20.34 10.86 -27.14
N LYS A 23 19.76 11.94 -27.65
CA LYS A 23 20.19 12.62 -28.88
C LYS A 23 21.64 13.09 -28.70
N VAL A 24 22.59 12.42 -29.33
CA VAL A 24 23.99 12.85 -29.43
C VAL A 24 24.28 13.23 -30.87
N ILE A 25 24.69 14.48 -31.07
CA ILE A 25 25.15 15.04 -32.33
C ILE A 25 26.58 14.52 -32.57
N PRO A 26 26.90 13.87 -33.70
CA PRO A 26 28.29 13.63 -34.04
C PRO A 26 28.90 14.92 -34.60
N LEU A 27 29.91 15.44 -33.91
CA LEU A 27 30.96 16.24 -34.53
C LEU A 27 31.95 15.24 -35.15
N GLU A 28 32.05 15.25 -36.48
CA GLU A 28 33.21 14.71 -37.16
C GLU A 28 33.82 15.80 -38.03
N GLU A 29 34.99 16.24 -37.59
CA GLU A 29 35.97 17.03 -38.31
C GLU A 29 36.61 16.13 -39.39
N LYS A 30 36.55 16.53 -40.67
CA LYS A 30 37.48 16.06 -41.70
C LYS A 30 37.79 17.18 -42.68
N ASP A 31 38.77 17.99 -42.32
CA ASP A 31 39.64 18.65 -43.27
C ASP A 31 40.98 17.90 -43.29
N LYS A 32 41.38 17.43 -44.49
CA LYS A 32 42.77 17.42 -44.97
C LYS A 32 42.81 17.08 -46.45
N GLU A 33 43.24 18.08 -47.19
CA GLU A 33 43.47 18.16 -48.63
C GLU A 33 44.85 17.56 -49.03
N PRO A 34 45.26 17.55 -50.33
CA PRO A 34 45.87 16.41 -50.99
C PRO A 34 47.40 16.52 -51.12
N LEU A 35 48.04 15.42 -51.51
CA LEU A 35 49.41 15.43 -52.02
C LEU A 35 49.50 14.67 -53.34
N SER A 36 49.66 15.46 -54.40
CA SER A 36 49.96 15.03 -55.77
C SER A 36 51.46 14.88 -55.97
N ILE A 37 51.90 13.85 -56.69
CA ILE A 37 53.18 13.83 -57.40
C ILE A 37 52.93 13.37 -58.84
N LYS A 38 53.38 14.18 -59.81
CA LYS A 38 53.23 14.01 -61.26
C LYS A 38 54.48 13.37 -61.88
N ARG A 39 54.24 12.30 -62.67
CA ARG A 39 54.73 11.99 -64.05
C ARG A 39 56.23 11.66 -64.30
N PRO A 40 56.64 11.09 -65.46
CA PRO A 40 55.87 10.49 -66.59
C PRO A 40 56.42 9.15 -67.21
N LEU A 41 55.64 8.63 -68.17
CA LEU A 41 56.00 7.99 -69.47
C LEU A 41 56.53 6.55 -69.53
N VAL A 42 55.77 5.66 -70.20
CA VAL A 42 56.06 4.88 -71.45
C VAL A 42 54.76 4.07 -71.73
N SER A 43 53.87 4.48 -72.63
CA SER A 43 53.81 4.30 -74.10
C SER A 43 53.61 2.86 -74.61
N MET A 44 52.48 2.66 -75.32
CA MET A 44 52.16 1.60 -76.28
C MET A 44 51.77 0.21 -75.73
N ALA A 45 51.06 0.17 -74.60
CA ALA A 45 50.23 -0.96 -74.15
C ALA A 45 48.74 -0.60 -73.95
N ASP A 46 48.35 0.65 -74.28
CA ASP A 46 47.13 1.30 -73.77
C ASP A 46 45.83 0.92 -74.52
N GLU A 47 45.87 0.47 -75.76
CA GLU A 47 44.61 0.21 -76.50
C GLU A 47 44.04 -1.20 -76.27
N LEU A 48 44.86 -2.17 -75.85
CA LEU A 48 44.40 -3.50 -75.42
C LEU A 48 44.11 -3.56 -73.90
N GLN A 49 44.75 -2.73 -73.07
CA GLN A 49 44.43 -2.61 -71.64
C GLN A 49 43.10 -1.89 -71.39
N VAL A 50 42.70 -0.90 -72.19
CA VAL A 50 41.45 -0.15 -71.95
C VAL A 50 40.19 -1.01 -72.15
N VAL A 51 40.23 -1.99 -73.07
CA VAL A 51 39.10 -2.93 -73.28
C VAL A 51 39.07 -4.02 -72.21
N ALA A 52 40.24 -4.56 -71.81
CA ALA A 52 40.35 -5.50 -70.71
C ALA A 52 39.98 -4.86 -69.35
N ASN A 53 40.38 -3.61 -69.11
CA ASN A 53 40.06 -2.88 -67.88
C ASN A 53 38.58 -2.48 -67.79
N LYS A 54 37.90 -2.18 -68.91
CA LYS A 54 36.44 -1.95 -68.91
C LYS A 54 35.66 -3.24 -68.60
N GLY A 55 36.09 -4.38 -69.12
CA GLY A 55 35.50 -5.68 -68.80
C GLY A 55 35.74 -6.05 -67.34
N LEU A 56 36.96 -5.86 -66.85
CA LEU A 56 37.35 -6.13 -65.47
C LEU A 56 36.63 -5.19 -64.48
N GLN A 57 36.46 -3.91 -64.80
CA GLN A 57 35.70 -2.97 -63.97
C GLN A 57 34.23 -3.34 -63.85
N LYS A 58 33.58 -3.79 -64.95
CA LYS A 58 32.21 -4.30 -64.88
C LYS A 58 32.11 -5.55 -64.01
N LEU A 59 33.09 -6.45 -64.10
CA LEU A 59 33.15 -7.64 -63.26
C LEU A 59 33.34 -7.28 -61.78
N ILE A 60 34.29 -6.40 -61.46
CA ILE A 60 34.52 -5.90 -60.09
C ILE A 60 33.25 -5.26 -59.54
N GLN A 61 32.59 -4.40 -60.32
CA GLN A 61 31.35 -3.73 -59.92
C GLN A 61 30.20 -4.73 -59.71
N SER A 62 30.10 -5.79 -60.54
CA SER A 62 29.11 -6.85 -60.34
C SER A 62 29.38 -7.70 -59.09
N VAL A 63 30.66 -7.94 -58.78
CA VAL A 63 31.08 -8.66 -57.58
C VAL A 63 30.85 -7.83 -56.32
N ASP A 64 31.15 -6.52 -56.37
CA ASP A 64 30.91 -5.61 -55.26
C ASP A 64 29.42 -5.43 -54.99
N ASN A 65 28.59 -5.32 -56.03
CA ASN A 65 27.13 -5.30 -55.90
C ASN A 65 26.61 -6.62 -55.31
N ALA A 66 27.06 -7.76 -55.82
CA ALA A 66 26.67 -9.06 -55.27
C ALA A 66 27.12 -9.23 -53.81
N LYS A 67 28.31 -8.74 -53.44
CA LYS A 67 28.81 -8.74 -52.06
C LYS A 67 27.99 -7.81 -51.16
N ALA A 68 27.57 -6.65 -51.66
CA ALA A 68 26.70 -5.72 -50.95
C ALA A 68 25.31 -6.33 -50.71
N ASP A 69 24.71 -6.96 -51.72
CA ASP A 69 23.42 -7.65 -51.63
C ASP A 69 23.47 -8.81 -50.63
N VAL A 70 24.55 -9.60 -50.65
CA VAL A 70 24.77 -10.68 -49.68
C VAL A 70 24.93 -10.12 -48.27
N LYS A 71 25.70 -9.04 -48.09
CA LYS A 71 25.89 -8.39 -46.78
C LYS A 71 24.57 -7.82 -46.24
N GLN A 72 23.77 -7.20 -47.10
CA GLN A 72 22.44 -6.68 -46.76
C GLN A 72 21.46 -7.80 -46.41
N GLY A 73 21.52 -8.94 -47.13
CA GLY A 73 20.73 -10.13 -46.82
C GLY A 73 21.09 -10.72 -45.45
N PHE A 74 22.37 -10.79 -45.11
CA PHE A 74 22.82 -11.26 -43.80
C PHE A 74 22.41 -10.34 -42.65
N SER A 75 22.48 -9.01 -42.81
CA SER A 75 22.05 -8.09 -41.76
C SER A 75 20.54 -8.16 -41.51
N GLN A 76 19.74 -8.26 -42.58
CA GLN A 76 18.28 -8.45 -42.45
C GLN A 76 17.92 -9.78 -41.79
N LEU A 77 18.67 -10.85 -42.07
CA LEU A 77 18.47 -12.15 -41.44
C LEU A 77 18.81 -12.10 -39.94
N ASP A 78 19.91 -11.46 -39.57
CA ASP A 78 20.34 -11.29 -38.18
C ASP A 78 19.32 -10.48 -37.37
N ASP A 79 18.79 -9.38 -37.95
CA ASP A 79 17.75 -8.58 -37.30
C ASP A 79 16.44 -9.37 -37.10
N ARG A 80 16.04 -10.18 -38.08
CA ARG A 80 14.87 -11.08 -37.94
C ARG A 80 15.10 -12.15 -36.89
N LEU A 81 16.30 -12.73 -36.84
CA LEU A 81 16.66 -13.74 -35.84
C LEU A 81 16.63 -13.14 -34.43
N LYS A 82 17.15 -11.92 -34.26
CA LYS A 82 17.10 -11.17 -32.99
C LYS A 82 15.67 -10.87 -32.55
N LEU A 83 14.80 -10.45 -33.47
CA LEU A 83 13.38 -10.21 -33.17
C LEU A 83 12.65 -11.50 -32.78
N MET A 84 12.87 -12.59 -33.52
CA MET A 84 12.31 -13.91 -33.19
C MET A 84 12.81 -14.39 -31.84
N LEU A 85 14.12 -14.29 -31.56
CA LEU A 85 14.69 -14.66 -30.27
C LEU A 85 14.09 -13.84 -29.13
N LYS A 86 13.92 -12.52 -29.30
CA LYS A 86 13.24 -11.68 -28.29
C LYS A 86 11.79 -12.10 -28.05
N GLN A 87 11.06 -12.47 -29.09
CA GLN A 87 9.68 -12.94 -28.96
C GLN A 87 9.60 -14.32 -28.28
N TYR A 88 10.51 -15.23 -28.62
CA TYR A 88 10.59 -16.56 -27.98
C TYR A 88 11.06 -16.48 -26.53
N THR A 89 12.06 -15.67 -26.20
CA THR A 89 12.51 -15.49 -24.80
C THR A 89 11.38 -14.91 -23.95
N HIS A 90 10.62 -13.96 -24.50
CA HIS A 90 9.43 -13.43 -23.83
C HIS A 90 8.38 -14.52 -23.55
N GLN A 91 8.02 -15.33 -24.56
CA GLN A 91 7.06 -16.42 -24.39
C GLN A 91 7.54 -17.48 -23.39
N ILE A 92 8.84 -17.82 -23.41
CA ILE A 92 9.45 -18.76 -22.46
C ILE A 92 9.38 -18.21 -21.04
N ASN A 93 9.68 -16.91 -20.83
CA ASN A 93 9.62 -16.28 -19.52
C ASN A 93 8.19 -16.27 -18.96
N VAL A 94 7.20 -15.97 -19.78
CA VAL A 94 5.78 -16.01 -19.39
C VAL A 94 5.36 -17.44 -19.04
N TRP A 95 5.71 -18.42 -19.88
CA TRP A 95 5.40 -19.83 -19.65
C TRP A 95 6.07 -20.36 -18.36
N ALA A 96 7.36 -20.07 -18.16
CA ALA A 96 8.11 -20.49 -17.00
C ALA A 96 7.52 -19.92 -15.71
N ARG A 97 7.18 -18.62 -15.69
CA ARG A 97 6.51 -17.95 -14.56
C ARG A 97 5.16 -18.60 -14.24
N SER A 98 4.33 -18.84 -15.25
CA SER A 98 3.04 -19.50 -15.09
C SER A 98 3.17 -20.92 -14.53
N LYS A 99 4.19 -21.68 -14.97
CA LYS A 99 4.48 -23.01 -14.44
C LYS A 99 4.97 -22.99 -12.99
N VAL A 100 5.81 -22.03 -12.63
CA VAL A 100 6.25 -21.83 -11.24
C VAL A 100 5.06 -21.50 -10.34
N GLN A 101 4.21 -20.55 -10.75
CA GLN A 101 2.99 -20.20 -10.01
C GLN A 101 2.08 -21.41 -9.80
N SER A 102 1.81 -22.17 -10.85
CA SER A 102 0.98 -23.37 -10.78
C SER A 102 1.57 -24.42 -9.84
N SER A 103 2.89 -24.62 -9.90
CA SER A 103 3.60 -25.58 -9.04
C SER A 103 3.54 -25.18 -7.58
N VAL A 104 3.72 -23.88 -7.29
CA VAL A 104 3.64 -23.34 -5.92
C VAL A 104 2.24 -23.50 -5.35
N ILE A 105 1.19 -23.23 -6.12
CA ILE A 105 -0.20 -23.43 -5.68
C ILE A 105 -0.46 -24.90 -5.36
N ILE A 106 -0.03 -25.83 -6.20
CA ILE A 106 -0.17 -27.27 -5.95
C ILE A 106 0.54 -27.68 -4.65
N VAL A 107 1.73 -27.14 -4.40
CA VAL A 107 2.49 -27.40 -3.18
C VAL A 107 1.77 -26.84 -1.96
N ILE A 108 1.27 -25.60 -2.02
CA ILE A 108 0.52 -24.97 -0.92
C ILE A 108 -0.71 -25.81 -0.60
N GLU A 109 -1.55 -26.14 -1.59
CA GLU A 109 -2.74 -26.99 -1.39
C GLU A 109 -2.41 -28.33 -0.71
N LYS A 110 -1.25 -28.92 -1.03
CA LYS A 110 -0.79 -30.14 -0.37
C LYS A 110 -0.44 -29.94 1.12
N PHE A 111 -0.05 -28.74 1.54
CA PHE A 111 0.22 -28.39 2.94
C PHE A 111 -1.05 -28.07 3.75
N ARG A 112 -2.20 -27.84 3.11
CA ARG A 112 -3.49 -27.57 3.78
C ARG A 112 -3.82 -28.58 4.89
N PRO A 113 -3.84 -29.91 4.65
CA PRO A 113 -4.15 -30.87 5.71
C PRO A 113 -3.12 -30.85 6.84
N THR A 114 -1.83 -30.68 6.53
CA THR A 114 -0.76 -30.62 7.53
C THR A 114 -0.91 -29.41 8.45
N ILE A 115 -1.30 -28.25 7.91
CA ILE A 115 -1.57 -27.06 8.72
C ILE A 115 -2.81 -27.26 9.60
N LYS A 116 -3.87 -27.87 9.07
CA LYS A 116 -5.05 -28.22 9.86
C LYS A 116 -4.72 -29.15 11.02
N GLU A 117 -3.97 -30.21 10.77
CA GLU A 117 -3.55 -31.16 11.80
C GLU A 117 -2.60 -30.52 12.81
N GLY A 118 -1.67 -29.68 12.36
CA GLY A 118 -0.71 -28.99 13.23
C GLY A 118 -1.32 -27.93 14.14
N LEU A 119 -2.45 -27.32 13.75
CA LEU A 119 -3.19 -26.35 14.59
C LEU A 119 -4.12 -27.01 15.60
N LYS A 120 -4.42 -28.31 15.44
CA LYS A 120 -5.27 -29.05 16.38
C LYS A 120 -4.43 -29.61 17.51
N ASP A 121 -4.76 -29.21 18.72
CA ASP A 121 -4.27 -29.88 19.92
C ASP A 121 -4.97 -31.25 20.07
N PRO A 122 -4.27 -32.34 20.41
CA PRO A 122 -4.90 -33.64 20.68
C PRO A 122 -6.03 -33.56 21.72
N ASP A 123 -5.88 -32.72 22.75
CA ASP A 123 -6.80 -32.60 23.90
C ASP A 123 -7.95 -31.59 23.68
N MET A 124 -7.97 -30.92 22.52
CA MET A 124 -9.03 -29.98 22.14
C MET A 124 -10.39 -30.67 21.97
N CYS A 125 -11.48 -30.05 22.46
CA CYS A 125 -12.84 -30.56 22.23
C CYS A 125 -13.17 -30.62 20.73
N GLN A 126 -14.03 -31.57 20.33
CA GLN A 126 -14.45 -31.71 18.92
C GLN A 126 -15.10 -30.42 18.38
N CYS A 127 -15.78 -29.66 19.24
CA CYS A 127 -16.33 -28.34 18.92
C CYS A 127 -15.28 -27.38 18.36
N VAL A 128 -14.16 -27.24 19.07
CA VAL A 128 -13.09 -26.31 18.69
C VAL A 128 -12.29 -26.88 17.52
N LYS A 129 -12.11 -28.21 17.42
CA LYS A 129 -11.47 -28.85 16.25
C LYS A 129 -12.22 -28.51 14.95
N ASN A 130 -13.54 -28.63 14.95
CA ASN A 130 -14.38 -28.28 13.81
C ASN A 130 -14.29 -26.77 13.50
N LEU A 131 -14.30 -25.91 14.53
CA LEU A 131 -14.14 -24.46 14.34
C LEU A 131 -12.78 -24.10 13.72
N VAL A 132 -11.70 -24.76 14.14
CA VAL A 132 -10.37 -24.59 13.54
C VAL A 132 -10.38 -25.02 12.09
N ASP A 133 -10.95 -26.19 11.77
CA ASP A 133 -11.09 -26.67 10.38
C ASP A 133 -11.85 -25.67 9.50
N ASP A 134 -13.01 -25.22 9.96
CA ASP A 134 -13.84 -24.24 9.26
C ASP A 134 -13.12 -22.91 9.07
N THR A 135 -12.37 -22.47 10.09
CA THR A 135 -11.60 -21.22 10.04
C THR A 135 -10.45 -21.34 9.05
N VAL A 136 -9.71 -22.45 9.07
CA VAL A 136 -8.63 -22.70 8.11
C VAL A 136 -9.20 -22.76 6.70
N ASP A 137 -10.29 -23.48 6.48
CA ASP A 137 -10.93 -23.60 5.16
C ASP A 137 -11.44 -22.27 4.62
N ALA A 138 -12.06 -21.46 5.48
CA ALA A 138 -12.53 -20.13 5.11
C ALA A 138 -11.39 -19.16 4.80
N THR A 139 -10.23 -19.30 5.46
CA THR A 139 -9.07 -18.42 5.26
C THR A 139 -8.08 -18.94 4.22
N TRP A 140 -8.19 -20.21 3.82
CA TRP A 140 -7.25 -20.86 2.91
C TRP A 140 -7.10 -20.15 1.55
N PRO A 141 -8.18 -19.76 0.86
CA PRO A 141 -8.06 -19.04 -0.41
C PRO A 141 -7.28 -17.72 -0.26
N GLU A 142 -7.47 -17.02 0.86
CA GLU A 142 -6.76 -15.77 1.16
C GLU A 142 -5.26 -15.99 1.37
N ILE A 143 -4.88 -17.11 2.00
CA ILE A 143 -3.48 -17.51 2.15
C ILE A 143 -2.86 -17.82 0.78
N VAL A 144 -3.56 -18.57 -0.06
CA VAL A 144 -3.09 -18.90 -1.42
C VAL A 144 -2.90 -17.64 -2.25
N ASP A 145 -3.87 -16.71 -2.22
CA ASP A 145 -3.79 -15.43 -2.91
C ASP A 145 -2.63 -14.58 -2.40
N GLU A 146 -2.40 -14.54 -1.08
CA GLU A 146 -1.27 -13.79 -0.51
C GLU A 146 0.07 -14.40 -0.92
N VAL A 147 0.22 -15.72 -0.90
CA VAL A 147 1.48 -16.35 -1.34
C VAL A 147 1.69 -16.15 -2.84
N LYS A 148 0.63 -16.26 -3.65
CA LYS A 148 0.68 -15.95 -5.08
C LYS A 148 1.13 -14.51 -5.31
N TYR A 149 0.58 -13.58 -4.54
CA TYR A 149 0.93 -12.16 -4.59
C TYR A 149 2.40 -11.92 -4.23
N GLN A 150 2.90 -12.50 -3.13
CA GLN A 150 4.30 -12.39 -2.72
C GLN A 150 5.25 -12.99 -3.77
N LEU A 151 4.88 -14.10 -4.39
CA LEU A 151 5.65 -14.71 -5.47
C LEU A 151 5.67 -13.83 -6.73
N MET A 152 4.54 -13.20 -7.08
CA MET A 152 4.46 -12.24 -8.18
C MET A 152 5.34 -11.02 -7.94
N LEU A 153 5.36 -10.49 -6.70
CA LEU A 153 6.24 -9.40 -6.30
C LEU A 153 7.74 -9.73 -6.46
N GLN A 154 8.11 -11.01 -6.33
CA GLN A 154 9.50 -11.45 -6.50
C GLN A 154 9.89 -11.69 -7.96
N MET A 155 8.95 -12.10 -8.82
CA MET A 155 9.25 -12.53 -10.19
C MET A 155 9.00 -11.46 -11.26
N ALA A 156 8.11 -10.51 -10.98
CA ALA A 156 7.74 -9.44 -11.90
C ALA A 156 8.10 -8.09 -11.29
N ASP A 157 8.33 -7.11 -12.16
CA ASP A 157 8.49 -5.72 -11.74
C ASP A 157 7.10 -5.06 -11.63
N PRO A 158 6.55 -4.90 -10.41
CA PRO A 158 5.30 -4.16 -10.23
C PRO A 158 5.50 -2.70 -10.63
N TYR A 159 4.63 -2.18 -11.48
CA TYR A 159 4.52 -0.75 -11.69
C TYR A 159 3.32 -0.20 -10.90
N ILE A 160 3.44 1.06 -10.50
CA ILE A 160 2.37 1.78 -9.82
C ILE A 160 1.93 2.88 -10.77
N GLU A 161 0.67 2.83 -11.19
CA GLU A 161 0.05 3.93 -11.88
C GLU A 161 -0.33 4.98 -10.83
N ILE A 162 0.50 6.01 -10.71
CA ILE A 162 0.21 7.13 -9.81
C ILE A 162 -0.67 8.09 -10.59
N GLU A 163 -1.97 8.09 -10.29
CA GLU A 163 -2.86 9.17 -10.70
C GLU A 163 -2.46 10.43 -9.93
N GLU A 164 -1.59 11.26 -10.51
CA GLU A 164 -1.24 12.55 -9.91
C GLU A 164 -2.50 13.43 -9.85
N LYS A 165 -2.96 13.73 -8.63
CA LYS A 165 -4.06 14.68 -8.45
C LYS A 165 -3.59 16.05 -8.93
N LYS A 166 -4.18 16.55 -10.01
CA LYS A 166 -3.93 17.90 -10.51
C LYS A 166 -4.23 18.89 -9.38
N GLN A 167 -3.21 19.65 -8.97
CA GLN A 167 -3.38 20.65 -7.92
C GLN A 167 -4.37 21.70 -8.40
N THR A 168 -5.54 21.73 -7.77
CA THR A 168 -6.58 22.70 -8.09
C THR A 168 -6.34 24.00 -7.33
N ILE A 169 -6.38 25.12 -8.06
CA ILE A 169 -6.52 26.51 -7.60
C ILE A 169 -5.42 26.99 -6.63
N VAL A 170 -4.56 27.88 -7.12
CA VAL A 170 -3.43 28.51 -6.39
C VAL A 170 -3.86 29.13 -5.05
N CYS A 171 -5.08 29.66 -4.93
CA CYS A 171 -5.56 30.30 -3.70
C CYS A 171 -5.80 29.32 -2.53
N LEU A 172 -5.96 28.03 -2.77
CA LEU A 172 -6.16 27.01 -1.71
C LEU A 172 -4.84 26.37 -1.24
N TYR A 173 -3.69 26.92 -1.66
CA TYR A 173 -2.37 26.40 -1.32
C TYR A 173 -2.13 26.15 0.18
N PRO A 174 -2.48 27.05 1.13
CA PRO A 174 -2.23 26.79 2.54
C PRO A 174 -3.04 25.59 3.07
N PHE A 175 -4.31 25.44 2.64
CA PHE A 175 -5.13 24.30 3.03
C PHE A 175 -4.61 22.98 2.45
N VAL A 176 -4.18 22.98 1.20
CA VAL A 176 -3.55 21.81 0.56
C VAL A 176 -2.24 21.45 1.27
N TRP A 177 -1.44 22.44 1.65
CA TRP A 177 -0.20 22.22 2.40
C TRP A 177 -0.46 21.61 3.78
N ILE A 178 -1.42 22.17 4.55
CA ILE A 178 -1.81 21.62 5.86
C ILE A 178 -2.33 20.19 5.71
N ARG A 179 -3.22 19.94 4.74
CA ARG A 179 -3.75 18.61 4.45
C ARG A 179 -2.62 17.62 4.13
N ASN A 180 -1.70 17.98 3.24
CA ASN A 180 -0.60 17.11 2.86
C ASN A 180 0.35 16.85 4.03
N TRP A 181 0.62 17.86 4.85
CA TRP A 181 1.43 17.72 6.07
C TRP A 181 0.76 16.82 7.12
N TYR A 182 -0.55 16.96 7.30
CA TYR A 182 -1.36 16.13 8.18
C TYR A 182 -1.35 14.67 7.72
N LEU A 183 -1.74 14.41 6.46
CA LEU A 183 -1.82 13.06 5.90
C LEU A 183 -0.45 12.37 5.91
N TYR A 184 0.62 13.07 5.52
CA TYR A 184 1.97 12.51 5.55
C TYR A 184 2.51 12.31 6.99
N SER A 185 2.05 13.09 7.97
CA SER A 185 2.44 12.89 9.37
C SER A 185 1.75 11.69 10.00
N ASN A 186 0.47 11.45 9.67
CA ASN A 186 -0.34 10.37 10.25
C ASN A 186 -0.27 9.05 9.46
N TYR A 187 -0.03 9.11 8.16
CA TYR A 187 -0.06 7.95 7.27
C TYR A 187 1.09 8.02 6.24
N PRO A 188 2.37 8.06 6.65
CA PRO A 188 3.51 8.18 5.75
C PRO A 188 3.78 6.90 4.95
N TYR A 189 4.01 6.99 3.64
CA TYR A 189 4.35 5.83 2.81
C TYR A 189 5.78 5.30 2.97
N ASP A 190 6.72 6.12 3.45
CA ASP A 190 8.16 5.84 3.46
C ASP A 190 8.75 5.62 4.86
N ARG A 191 7.91 5.68 5.91
CA ARG A 191 8.33 5.59 7.30
C ARG A 191 7.74 4.34 7.94
N SER A 192 8.58 3.62 8.70
CA SER A 192 8.06 2.57 9.58
C SER A 192 7.29 3.19 10.74
N VAL A 193 6.37 2.42 11.32
CA VAL A 193 5.60 2.78 12.53
C VAL A 193 6.52 3.31 13.64
N TRP A 194 7.66 2.67 13.89
CA TRP A 194 8.64 3.13 14.89
C TRP A 194 9.27 4.49 14.55
N LYS A 195 9.53 4.77 13.28
CA LYS A 195 10.05 6.06 12.83
C LYS A 195 8.97 7.14 12.92
N GLN A 196 7.72 6.78 12.68
CA GLN A 196 6.56 7.66 12.86
C GLN A 196 6.40 8.07 14.32
N TYR A 197 6.47 7.14 15.28
CA TYR A 197 6.42 7.46 16.72
C TYR A 197 7.56 8.35 17.21
N LYS A 198 8.69 8.42 16.50
CA LYS A 198 9.78 9.35 16.83
C LYS A 198 9.56 10.77 16.28
N THR A 199 8.54 10.96 15.42
CA THR A 199 8.28 12.24 14.78
C THR A 199 7.38 13.11 15.68
N ILE A 200 7.82 14.32 16.01
CA ILE A 200 7.07 15.25 16.87
C ILE A 200 5.71 15.63 16.26
N SER A 201 5.63 15.79 14.93
CA SER A 201 4.38 16.14 14.25
C SER A 201 3.28 15.09 14.43
N TYR A 202 3.65 13.80 14.51
CA TYR A 202 2.70 12.73 14.78
C TYR A 202 2.09 12.88 16.18
N TRP A 203 2.94 13.07 17.21
CA TRP A 203 2.47 13.28 18.57
C TRP A 203 1.62 14.53 18.73
N PHE A 204 1.94 15.61 18.01
CA PHE A 204 1.12 16.82 18.02
C PHE A 204 -0.32 16.51 17.58
N TRP A 205 -0.51 15.87 16.43
CA TRP A 205 -1.83 15.51 15.94
C TRP A 205 -2.54 14.48 16.82
N TYR A 206 -1.79 13.48 17.31
CA TYR A 206 -2.31 12.47 18.22
C TYR A 206 -2.83 13.09 19.52
N LEU A 207 -2.05 13.98 20.15
CA LEU A 207 -2.45 14.65 21.39
C LEU A 207 -3.67 15.53 21.19
N VAL A 208 -3.76 16.28 20.09
CA VAL A 208 -4.96 17.07 19.77
C VAL A 208 -6.18 16.16 19.61
N SER A 209 -6.04 15.01 18.95
CA SER A 209 -7.13 14.05 18.77
C SER A 209 -7.55 13.32 20.05
N ALA A 210 -6.64 13.21 21.03
CA ALA A 210 -6.86 12.48 22.28
C ALA A 210 -7.59 13.32 23.35
N ILE A 211 -7.79 14.62 23.13
CA ILE A 211 -8.48 15.51 24.06
C ILE A 211 -9.99 15.26 23.97
N PRO A 212 -10.65 14.73 25.04
CA PRO A 212 -12.07 14.39 25.02
C PRO A 212 -12.97 15.59 25.36
N PHE A 213 -12.39 16.76 25.67
CA PHE A 213 -13.11 17.90 26.19
C PHE A 213 -13.78 18.68 25.06
N TYR A 214 -15.00 19.19 25.31
CA TYR A 214 -15.74 20.08 24.41
C TYR A 214 -15.95 19.54 22.98
N GLY A 215 -15.95 18.22 22.80
CA GLY A 215 -16.11 17.64 21.48
C GLY A 215 -14.88 17.76 20.57
N ILE A 216 -13.70 18.16 21.08
CA ILE A 216 -12.51 18.42 20.24
C ILE A 216 -12.12 17.17 19.44
N SER A 217 -12.14 15.99 20.08
CA SER A 217 -11.87 14.73 19.38
C SER A 217 -12.83 14.47 18.22
N GLN A 218 -14.13 14.74 18.41
CA GLN A 218 -15.21 14.56 17.44
C GLN A 218 -14.93 15.41 16.20
N TYR A 219 -14.66 16.72 16.42
CA TYR A 219 -14.34 17.65 15.34
C TYR A 219 -13.06 17.24 14.61
N PHE A 220 -12.06 16.72 15.32
CA PHE A 220 -10.83 16.27 14.70
C PHE A 220 -11.05 15.07 13.77
N TYR A 221 -11.90 14.10 14.14
CA TYR A 221 -12.26 13.00 13.24
C TYR A 221 -13.09 13.45 12.04
N VAL A 222 -13.93 14.47 12.19
CA VAL A 222 -14.60 15.11 11.05
C VAL A 222 -13.57 15.71 10.10
N LEU A 223 -12.56 16.40 10.62
CA LEU A 223 -11.46 16.94 9.81
C LEU A 223 -10.64 15.83 9.15
N ASP A 224 -10.27 14.77 9.87
CA ASP A 224 -9.56 13.61 9.32
C ASP A 224 -10.36 12.99 8.16
N PHE A 225 -11.65 12.74 8.38
CA PHE A 225 -12.54 12.20 7.35
C PHE A 225 -12.65 13.09 6.10
N ILE A 226 -12.57 14.41 6.24
CA ILE A 226 -12.55 15.34 5.11
C ILE A 226 -11.20 15.26 4.36
N MET A 227 -10.09 15.05 5.08
CA MET A 227 -8.74 15.04 4.51
C MET A 227 -8.38 13.75 3.78
N ILE A 228 -8.83 12.59 4.29
CA ILE A 228 -8.53 11.26 3.73
C ILE A 228 -9.10 11.05 2.33
N ASP A 229 -8.56 10.07 1.61
CA ASP A 229 -8.99 9.71 0.26
C ASP A 229 -10.15 8.72 0.33
N LYS A 230 -11.38 9.23 0.23
CA LYS A 230 -12.63 8.44 0.31
C LYS A 230 -12.79 7.44 -0.85
N GLU A 231 -11.99 7.60 -1.89
CA GLU A 231 -11.96 6.65 -3.00
C GLU A 231 -11.14 5.40 -2.70
N ASP A 232 -10.30 5.41 -1.67
CA ASP A 232 -9.46 4.25 -1.34
C ASP A 232 -10.08 3.40 -0.23
N GLU A 233 -10.18 2.09 -0.49
CA GLU A 233 -10.79 1.13 0.44
C GLU A 233 -10.01 1.06 1.76
N TYR A 234 -8.67 1.00 1.71
CA TYR A 234 -7.86 0.86 2.91
C TYR A 234 -7.93 2.09 3.79
N GLN A 235 -7.92 3.30 3.22
CA GLN A 235 -8.07 4.53 3.99
C GLN A 235 -9.41 4.60 4.73
N LEU A 236 -10.52 4.24 4.08
CA LEU A 236 -11.84 4.20 4.74
C LEU A 236 -11.91 3.13 5.84
N VAL A 237 -11.39 1.92 5.57
CA VAL A 237 -11.33 0.84 6.56
C VAL A 237 -10.50 1.26 7.76
N ASN A 238 -9.28 1.76 7.52
CA ASN A 238 -8.36 2.18 8.56
C ASN A 238 -8.94 3.34 9.37
N PHE A 239 -9.65 4.26 8.72
CA PHE A 239 -10.39 5.33 9.38
C PHE A 239 -11.45 4.78 10.33
N ILE A 240 -12.35 3.88 9.88
CA ILE A 240 -13.39 3.27 10.72
C ILE A 240 -12.77 2.55 11.92
N LEU A 241 -11.73 1.74 11.68
CA LEU A 241 -11.07 0.97 12.72
C LEU A 241 -10.34 1.85 13.74
N SER A 242 -9.61 2.85 13.27
CA SER A 242 -8.90 3.81 14.13
C SER A 242 -9.89 4.63 14.96
N PHE A 243 -10.96 5.09 14.32
CA PHE A 243 -12.05 5.80 14.98
C PHE A 243 -12.64 4.95 16.11
N LYS A 244 -13.07 3.72 15.83
CA LYS A 244 -13.70 2.84 16.83
C LYS A 244 -12.76 2.42 17.95
N THR A 245 -11.49 2.19 17.62
CA THR A 245 -10.46 1.89 18.62
C THR A 245 -10.26 3.07 19.56
N MET A 246 -10.19 4.28 19.01
CA MET A 246 -10.07 5.49 19.82
C MET A 246 -11.32 5.78 20.62
N PHE A 247 -12.51 5.55 20.05
CA PHE A 247 -13.79 5.66 20.74
C PHE A 247 -13.84 4.73 21.98
N PHE A 248 -13.37 3.48 21.86
CA PHE A 248 -13.23 2.58 23.01
C PHE A 248 -12.28 3.14 24.07
N ILE A 249 -11.11 3.66 23.66
CA ILE A 249 -10.10 4.16 24.60
C ILE A 249 -10.58 5.43 25.30
N THR A 250 -11.07 6.43 24.55
CA THR A 250 -11.43 7.75 25.09
C THR A 250 -12.80 7.73 25.74
N GLN A 251 -13.84 7.29 25.03
CA GLN A 251 -15.22 7.30 25.53
C GLN A 251 -15.53 6.12 26.45
N GLY A 252 -14.92 4.96 26.23
CA GLY A 252 -15.04 3.82 27.13
C GLY A 252 -14.13 3.94 28.34
N VAL A 253 -12.83 3.65 28.15
CA VAL A 253 -11.88 3.48 29.24
C VAL A 253 -11.59 4.79 29.98
N MET A 254 -11.29 5.87 29.25
CA MET A 254 -10.84 7.12 29.87
C MET A 254 -11.98 7.86 30.58
N LYS A 255 -13.18 7.96 29.97
CA LYS A 255 -14.36 8.47 30.68
C LYS A 255 -14.71 7.60 31.89
N ALA A 256 -14.66 6.26 31.80
CA ALA A 256 -14.89 5.40 32.97
C ALA A 256 -13.92 5.67 34.12
N LEU A 257 -12.62 5.86 33.81
CA LEU A 257 -11.60 6.19 34.82
C LEU A 257 -11.85 7.57 35.44
N ILE A 258 -12.14 8.59 34.63
CA ILE A 258 -12.46 9.94 35.13
C ILE A 258 -13.69 9.90 36.03
N GLY A 259 -14.77 9.24 35.59
CA GLY A 259 -15.99 9.08 36.37
C GLY A 259 -15.74 8.33 37.68
N TYR A 260 -14.92 7.27 37.66
CA TYR A 260 -14.52 6.56 38.87
C TYR A 260 -13.75 7.45 39.85
N PHE A 261 -12.76 8.23 39.39
CA PHE A 261 -12.02 9.15 40.27
C PHE A 261 -12.89 10.29 40.81
N MET A 262 -13.80 10.84 40.00
CA MET A 262 -14.75 11.86 40.45
C MET A 262 -15.69 11.29 41.53
N LEU A 263 -16.20 10.06 41.33
CA LEU A 263 -17.04 9.39 42.31
C LEU A 263 -16.27 9.03 43.59
N TYR A 264 -15.05 8.50 43.46
CA TYR A 264 -14.21 8.13 44.60
C TYR A 264 -13.82 9.35 45.45
N THR A 265 -13.42 10.46 44.81
CA THR A 265 -13.09 11.70 45.52
C THR A 265 -14.31 12.33 46.20
N CYS A 266 -15.48 12.23 45.58
CA CYS A 266 -16.75 12.65 46.18
C CYS A 266 -17.15 11.80 47.40
N THR A 267 -17.08 10.47 47.29
CA THR A 267 -17.58 9.54 48.33
C THR A 267 -16.61 9.31 49.48
N THR A 268 -15.30 9.23 49.20
CA THR A 268 -14.31 8.74 50.16
C THR A 268 -13.46 9.85 50.78
N MET A 269 -13.08 10.87 50.00
CA MET A 269 -12.10 11.87 50.45
C MET A 269 -12.69 13.04 51.25
N LYS A 270 -14.02 13.24 51.25
CA LYS A 270 -14.66 14.44 51.83
C LYS A 270 -15.86 14.15 52.76
N TYR A 271 -15.73 13.14 53.60
CA TYR A 271 -16.80 12.65 54.48
C TYR A 271 -17.18 13.58 55.68
N ILE A 272 -16.85 14.89 55.68
CA ILE A 272 -16.88 15.68 56.94
C ILE A 272 -17.90 16.84 56.97
N ASP A 273 -18.56 17.25 55.89
CA ASP A 273 -19.54 18.37 55.97
C ASP A 273 -20.75 18.22 55.02
N ASN A 274 -21.96 18.56 55.51
CA ASN A 274 -23.22 18.50 54.74
C ASN A 274 -23.19 19.42 53.51
N THR A 275 -22.40 20.49 53.56
CA THR A 275 -22.16 21.39 52.43
C THR A 275 -21.46 20.70 51.24
N TYR A 276 -20.68 19.65 51.47
CA TYR A 276 -20.01 18.91 50.40
C TYR A 276 -20.94 17.94 49.65
N GLN A 277 -22.06 17.53 50.24
CA GLN A 277 -23.00 16.62 49.58
C GLN A 277 -23.71 17.30 48.40
N GLU A 278 -24.11 18.57 48.55
CA GLU A 278 -24.67 19.37 47.44
C GLU A 278 -23.64 19.57 46.32
N ASP A 279 -22.37 19.75 46.70
CA ASP A 279 -21.25 19.95 45.79
C ASP A 279 -20.98 18.70 44.95
N CYS A 280 -21.13 17.52 45.55
CA CYS A 280 -21.05 16.23 44.85
C CYS A 280 -22.15 16.04 43.81
N THR A 281 -23.39 16.42 44.12
CA THR A 281 -24.50 16.35 43.16
C THR A 281 -24.30 17.31 41.99
N ARG A 282 -23.66 18.47 42.23
CA ARG A 282 -23.40 19.49 41.19
C ARG A 282 -22.13 19.24 40.37
N LYS A 283 -21.14 18.55 40.94
CA LYS A 283 -19.83 18.28 40.31
C LYS A 283 -19.65 16.80 40.00
N GLY A 284 -20.72 16.01 40.07
CA GLY A 284 -20.72 14.60 39.71
C GLY A 284 -20.32 14.39 38.24
N PRO A 285 -19.93 13.17 37.88
CA PRO A 285 -19.62 12.84 36.50
C PRO A 285 -20.86 13.04 35.62
N GLY A 286 -20.79 13.98 34.67
CA GLY A 286 -21.91 14.35 33.79
C GLY A 286 -22.65 15.64 34.19
N ALA A 287 -22.51 16.10 35.43
CA ALA A 287 -23.32 17.21 35.95
C ALA A 287 -22.97 18.58 35.34
N SER A 288 -21.72 18.79 34.91
CA SER A 288 -21.25 20.05 34.31
C SER A 288 -21.23 20.03 32.78
N ILE A 289 -21.77 19.00 32.16
CA ILE A 289 -21.67 18.79 30.73
C ILE A 289 -22.85 19.47 30.03
N GLU A 290 -22.55 20.21 28.96
CA GLU A 290 -23.59 20.70 28.04
C GLU A 290 -24.16 19.53 27.24
N VAL A 291 -25.25 18.94 27.75
CA VAL A 291 -25.96 17.79 27.19
C VAL A 291 -26.13 17.90 25.67
N PHE A 292 -26.53 19.07 25.17
CA PHE A 292 -26.77 19.30 23.75
C PHE A 292 -25.49 19.15 22.89
N SER A 293 -24.35 19.66 23.39
CA SER A 293 -23.07 19.58 22.68
C SER A 293 -22.58 18.13 22.58
N GLU A 294 -22.71 17.36 23.66
CA GLU A 294 -22.33 15.94 23.65
C GLU A 294 -23.22 15.09 22.75
N VAL A 295 -24.54 15.25 22.83
CA VAL A 295 -25.49 14.50 21.97
C VAL A 295 -25.25 14.80 20.49
N ILE A 296 -25.01 16.06 20.12
CA ILE A 296 -24.67 16.42 18.73
C ILE A 296 -23.32 15.84 18.34
N GLY A 297 -22.31 15.96 19.19
CA GLY A 297 -20.98 15.43 18.94
C GLY A 297 -21.01 13.93 18.68
N GLN A 298 -21.66 13.18 19.57
CA GLN A 298 -21.83 11.73 19.46
C GLN A 298 -22.67 11.35 18.24
N GLY A 299 -23.76 12.09 17.97
CA GLY A 299 -24.58 11.88 16.78
C GLY A 299 -23.78 12.07 15.48
N ALA A 300 -22.96 13.13 15.42
CA ALA A 300 -22.09 13.40 14.28
C ALA A 300 -21.06 12.28 14.05
N GLU A 301 -20.46 11.76 15.13
CA GLU A 301 -19.54 10.62 15.07
C GLU A 301 -20.19 9.36 14.51
N ILE A 302 -21.37 9.00 15.02
CA ILE A 302 -22.13 7.85 14.54
C ILE A 302 -22.43 8.01 13.04
N VAL A 303 -23.00 9.15 12.64
CA VAL A 303 -23.31 9.43 11.24
C VAL A 303 -22.07 9.32 10.37
N LEU A 304 -20.94 9.86 10.83
CA LEU A 304 -19.70 9.87 10.07
C LEU A 304 -19.16 8.46 9.82
N ILE A 305 -19.17 7.57 10.81
CA ILE A 305 -18.74 6.17 10.65
C ILE A 305 -19.63 5.45 9.64
N TRP A 306 -20.95 5.63 9.74
CA TRP A 306 -21.90 4.99 8.83
C TRP A 306 -21.76 5.53 7.41
N VAL A 307 -21.52 6.84 7.23
CA VAL A 307 -21.20 7.42 5.92
C VAL A 307 -19.91 6.83 5.36
N ALA A 308 -18.85 6.71 6.16
CA ALA A 308 -17.60 6.07 5.74
C ALA A 308 -17.83 4.60 5.33
N PHE A 309 -18.66 3.87 6.07
CA PHE A 309 -19.03 2.49 5.76
C PHE A 309 -19.84 2.37 4.46
N PHE A 310 -20.78 3.28 4.20
CA PHE A 310 -21.53 3.28 2.93
C PHE A 310 -20.64 3.65 1.74
N LEU A 311 -19.68 4.58 1.92
CA LEU A 311 -18.70 4.92 0.89
C LEU A 311 -17.76 3.76 0.55
N LEU A 312 -17.54 2.84 1.50
CA LEU A 312 -16.72 1.64 1.29
C LEU A 312 -17.23 0.75 0.15
N GLY A 313 -18.55 0.74 -0.09
CA GLY A 313 -19.10 0.00 -1.21
C GLY A 313 -18.65 0.54 -2.58
N CYS A 314 -18.30 1.82 -2.65
CA CYS A 314 -17.90 2.50 -3.88
C CYS A 314 -16.38 2.68 -4.02
N SER A 315 -15.60 2.44 -2.96
CA SER A 315 -14.16 2.74 -2.92
C SER A 315 -13.29 1.73 -3.67
N LYS A 316 -12.30 2.18 -4.45
CA LYS A 316 -11.34 1.34 -5.19
C LYS A 316 -10.21 0.83 -4.29
N GLN A 317 -9.61 -0.31 -4.63
CA GLN A 317 -8.40 -0.81 -3.97
C GLN A 317 -7.15 -0.23 -4.64
N LYS A 318 -6.65 0.93 -4.18
CA LYS A 318 -5.44 1.54 -4.77
C LYS A 318 -4.15 0.86 -4.31
N GLY A 319 -4.19 0.08 -3.23
CA GLY A 319 -3.02 -0.60 -2.65
C GLY A 319 -2.54 -1.85 -3.41
N LYS A 320 -3.32 -2.39 -4.37
CA LYS A 320 -2.89 -3.53 -5.18
C LYS A 320 -1.95 -3.04 -6.30
N PRO A 321 -0.66 -3.46 -6.32
CA PRO A 321 0.20 -3.15 -7.45
C PRO A 321 -0.30 -3.85 -8.70
N ILE A 322 -0.14 -3.19 -9.85
CA ILE A 322 -0.52 -3.72 -11.14
C ILE A 322 0.71 -4.42 -11.73
N PHE A 323 0.53 -5.67 -12.17
CA PHE A 323 1.56 -6.41 -12.87
C PHE A 323 1.24 -6.39 -14.37
N GLN A 324 2.24 -6.11 -15.19
CA GLN A 324 2.09 -5.97 -16.65
C GLN A 324 1.56 -7.25 -17.35
N TYR A 325 1.66 -8.39 -16.67
CA TYR A 325 1.36 -9.72 -17.21
C TYR A 325 0.18 -10.40 -16.52
N ASP A 326 -0.59 -9.66 -15.72
CA ASP A 326 -1.75 -10.24 -15.06
C ASP A 326 -2.96 -10.20 -16.02
N ASP A 327 -3.04 -11.19 -16.89
CA ASP A 327 -4.15 -11.37 -17.83
C ASP A 327 -5.44 -11.81 -17.12
N THR A 328 -5.43 -12.02 -15.80
CA THR A 328 -6.68 -12.32 -15.10
C THR A 328 -7.59 -11.11 -15.24
N PRO A 329 -8.77 -11.25 -15.89
CA PRO A 329 -9.71 -10.16 -15.96
C PRO A 329 -10.00 -9.75 -14.52
N GLN A 330 -9.79 -8.47 -14.20
CA GLN A 330 -10.16 -7.95 -12.90
C GLN A 330 -11.64 -8.25 -12.73
N LEU A 331 -11.95 -9.27 -11.93
CA LEU A 331 -13.33 -9.56 -11.57
C LEU A 331 -13.83 -8.26 -10.98
N LYS A 332 -14.88 -7.71 -11.60
CA LYS A 332 -15.58 -6.56 -11.04
C LYS A 332 -16.22 -7.06 -9.75
N GLU A 333 -15.47 -7.01 -8.66
CA GLU A 333 -15.98 -7.25 -7.32
C GLU A 333 -17.21 -6.34 -7.17
N GLY A 334 -18.34 -6.93 -6.79
CA GLY A 334 -19.55 -6.17 -6.61
C GLY A 334 -19.31 -5.08 -5.55
N CYS A 335 -19.96 -3.92 -5.69
CA CYS A 335 -19.85 -2.84 -4.71
C CYS A 335 -20.08 -3.33 -3.27
N PHE A 336 -20.93 -4.34 -3.10
CA PHE A 336 -21.25 -4.90 -1.79
C PHE A 336 -20.25 -5.90 -1.23
N GLU A 337 -19.20 -6.32 -1.94
CA GLU A 337 -18.25 -7.32 -1.41
C GLU A 337 -17.08 -6.70 -0.62
N ARG A 338 -16.84 -5.40 -0.80
CA ARG A 338 -15.76 -4.64 -0.15
C ARG A 338 -15.90 -4.54 1.37
N GLY A 339 -14.77 -4.37 2.06
CA GLY A 339 -14.69 -4.33 3.53
C GLY A 339 -14.63 -5.69 4.23
N GLY A 340 -14.74 -6.81 3.49
CA GLY A 340 -14.57 -8.14 4.04
C GLY A 340 -15.46 -8.42 5.26
N ARG A 341 -14.83 -8.80 6.38
CA ARG A 341 -15.52 -9.13 7.64
C ARG A 341 -15.94 -7.91 8.46
N LEU A 342 -15.52 -6.69 8.09
CA LEU A 342 -15.88 -5.46 8.80
C LEU A 342 -17.40 -5.27 8.91
N LYS A 343 -18.17 -5.78 7.93
CA LYS A 343 -19.64 -5.71 7.92
C LYS A 343 -20.27 -6.35 9.17
N TYR A 344 -19.76 -7.49 9.61
CA TYR A 344 -20.27 -8.16 10.82
C TYR A 344 -20.02 -7.33 12.08
N PHE A 345 -18.88 -6.64 12.13
CA PHE A 345 -18.56 -5.73 13.23
C PHE A 345 -19.41 -4.45 13.18
N MET A 346 -19.76 -3.96 11.99
CA MET A 346 -20.71 -2.84 11.86
C MET A 346 -22.14 -3.23 12.26
N ILE A 347 -22.55 -4.48 12.01
CA ILE A 347 -23.83 -5.00 12.54
C ILE A 347 -23.76 -5.08 14.07
N TRP A 348 -22.66 -5.57 14.64
CA TRP A 348 -22.44 -5.54 16.09
C TRP A 348 -22.52 -4.13 16.64
N ASP A 349 -21.89 -3.16 15.98
CA ASP A 349 -21.92 -1.76 16.37
C ASP A 349 -23.34 -1.18 16.42
N PHE A 350 -24.17 -1.53 15.42
CA PHE A 350 -25.59 -1.16 15.41
C PHE A 350 -26.34 -1.72 16.63
N PHE A 351 -26.10 -2.99 16.99
CA PHE A 351 -26.68 -3.60 18.19
C PHE A 351 -26.16 -2.96 19.47
N ALA A 352 -24.86 -2.64 19.54
CA ALA A 352 -24.26 -1.97 20.68
C ALA A 352 -24.86 -0.57 20.90
N LEU A 353 -25.08 0.18 19.82
CA LEU A 353 -25.75 1.47 19.86
C LEU A 353 -27.21 1.35 20.29
N GLY A 354 -27.95 0.36 19.76
CA GLY A 354 -29.32 0.10 20.19
C GLY A 354 -29.42 -0.30 21.66
N ALA A 355 -28.48 -1.12 22.13
CA ALA A 355 -28.40 -1.55 23.53
C ALA A 355 -28.07 -0.39 24.48
N SER A 356 -27.16 0.51 24.11
CA SER A 356 -26.83 1.68 24.93
C SER A 356 -28.00 2.67 25.00
N ILE A 357 -28.65 2.97 23.87
CA ILE A 357 -29.87 3.80 23.84
C ILE A 357 -30.99 3.14 24.66
N GLY A 358 -31.15 1.82 24.55
CA GLY A 358 -32.13 1.06 25.34
C GLY A 358 -31.87 1.14 26.85
N LEU A 359 -30.60 1.04 27.26
CA LEU A 359 -30.17 1.20 28.66
C LEU A 359 -30.48 2.62 29.17
N PHE A 360 -30.18 3.64 28.36
CA PHE A 360 -30.51 5.03 28.67
C PHE A 360 -32.01 5.19 28.95
N TRP A 361 -32.86 4.73 28.03
CA TRP A 361 -34.32 4.83 28.18
C TRP A 361 -34.83 4.05 29.38
N LEU A 362 -34.29 2.85 29.64
CA LEU A 362 -34.66 2.06 30.81
C LEU A 362 -34.38 2.81 32.10
N VAL A 363 -33.16 3.35 32.27
CA VAL A 363 -32.78 4.08 33.47
C VAL A 363 -33.59 5.37 33.61
N TYR A 364 -33.76 6.12 32.52
CA TYR A 364 -34.54 7.36 32.49
C TYR A 364 -36.01 7.14 32.90
N LEU A 365 -36.63 6.05 32.45
CA LEU A 365 -38.03 5.72 32.79
C LEU A 365 -38.21 5.23 34.24
N THR A 366 -37.16 4.69 34.86
CA THR A 366 -37.20 4.22 36.26
C THR A 366 -37.07 5.34 37.30
N GLN A 367 -36.76 6.58 36.90
CA GLN A 367 -36.67 7.69 37.84
C GLN A 367 -38.06 8.24 38.21
N ASP A 368 -38.37 8.23 39.51
CA ASP A 368 -39.63 8.76 40.06
C ASP A 368 -39.84 10.25 39.78
N SER A 369 -38.76 11.03 39.71
CA SER A 369 -38.78 12.43 39.33
C SER A 369 -38.18 12.57 37.95
N ARG A 370 -39.00 12.73 36.91
CA ARG A 370 -38.53 12.96 35.54
C ARG A 370 -37.72 14.26 35.52
N PRO A 371 -36.38 14.20 35.44
CA PRO A 371 -35.61 15.42 35.36
C PRO A 371 -35.90 16.09 34.01
N ASN A 372 -35.83 17.42 33.97
CA ASN A 372 -35.70 18.12 32.69
C ASN A 372 -34.53 17.50 31.93
N PHE A 373 -34.63 17.37 30.61
CA PHE A 373 -33.61 16.74 29.78
C PHE A 373 -32.21 17.36 30.01
N ASP A 374 -32.16 18.66 30.34
CA ASP A 374 -30.93 19.39 30.69
C ASP A 374 -30.19 18.82 31.92
N ASN A 375 -30.91 18.17 32.83
CA ASN A 375 -30.34 17.53 34.04
C ASN A 375 -30.05 16.03 33.84
N SER A 376 -30.11 15.52 32.60
CA SER A 376 -29.85 14.10 32.30
C SER A 376 -28.39 13.80 31.93
N GLY A 377 -27.48 14.76 32.14
CA GLY A 377 -26.06 14.66 31.80
C GLY A 377 -25.37 13.40 32.34
N ASP A 378 -25.67 13.02 33.58
CA ASP A 378 -25.12 11.81 34.20
C ASP A 378 -25.49 10.53 33.41
N PHE A 379 -26.74 10.43 32.94
CA PHE A 379 -27.20 9.26 32.16
C PHE A 379 -26.56 9.19 30.79
N ILE A 380 -26.42 10.34 30.13
CA ILE A 380 -25.75 10.44 28.82
C ILE A 380 -24.29 10.02 28.98
N TYR A 381 -23.62 10.57 30.00
CA TYR A 381 -22.24 10.22 30.33
C TYR A 381 -22.04 8.71 30.54
N PHE A 382 -22.90 8.05 31.32
CA PHE A 382 -22.84 6.59 31.51
C PHE A 382 -23.17 5.81 30.24
N THR A 383 -24.13 6.27 29.45
CA THR A 383 -24.52 5.63 28.19
C THR A 383 -23.39 5.65 27.18
N GLU A 384 -22.66 6.76 27.10
CA GLU A 384 -21.46 6.89 26.29
C GLU A 384 -20.35 5.95 26.73
N ILE A 385 -20.12 5.81 28.05
CA ILE A 385 -19.17 4.83 28.58
C ILE A 385 -19.57 3.42 28.15
N CYS A 386 -20.84 3.03 28.32
CA CYS A 386 -21.32 1.72 27.92
C CYS A 386 -21.11 1.46 26.42
N TYR A 387 -21.48 2.42 25.56
CA TYR A 387 -21.30 2.29 24.12
C TYR A 387 -19.81 2.26 23.71
N GLY A 388 -18.98 3.10 24.35
CA GLY A 388 -17.54 3.10 24.18
C GLY A 388 -16.94 1.74 24.53
N MET A 389 -17.30 1.17 25.68
CA MET A 389 -16.84 -0.16 26.11
C MET A 389 -17.31 -1.28 25.18
N LEU A 390 -18.52 -1.21 24.64
CA LEU A 390 -19.03 -2.19 23.65
C LEU A 390 -18.30 -2.12 22.30
N SER A 391 -17.51 -1.08 22.04
CA SER A 391 -16.61 -0.98 20.88
C SER A 391 -15.30 -1.78 21.04
N PHE A 392 -15.08 -2.46 22.17
CA PHE A 392 -13.90 -3.30 22.43
C PHE A 392 -13.53 -4.28 21.29
N PRO A 393 -14.47 -4.98 20.61
CA PRO A 393 -14.12 -5.92 19.56
C PRO A 393 -13.33 -5.31 18.39
N PHE A 394 -13.45 -3.99 18.16
CA PHE A 394 -12.70 -3.29 17.13
C PHE A 394 -11.19 -3.21 17.44
N LEU A 395 -10.79 -3.30 18.72
CA LEU A 395 -9.38 -3.26 19.14
C LEU A 395 -8.58 -4.43 18.53
N ILE A 396 -9.23 -5.56 18.27
CA ILE A 396 -8.60 -6.74 17.64
C ILE A 396 -8.03 -6.39 16.25
N PHE A 397 -8.65 -5.46 15.52
CA PHE A 397 -8.16 -5.02 14.22
C PHE A 397 -6.94 -4.11 14.30
N ASN A 398 -6.64 -3.52 15.45
CA ASN A 398 -5.44 -2.69 15.61
C ASN A 398 -4.16 -3.55 15.62
N VAL A 399 -4.30 -4.88 15.68
CA VAL A 399 -3.18 -5.80 15.48
C VAL A 399 -2.87 -5.86 13.97
N PRO A 400 -1.69 -5.41 13.51
CA PRO A 400 -1.40 -5.21 12.08
C PRO A 400 -1.56 -6.48 11.23
N PHE A 401 -1.27 -7.64 11.82
CA PHE A 401 -1.44 -8.94 11.15
C PHE A 401 -2.91 -9.33 10.92
N VAL A 402 -3.79 -8.91 11.83
CA VAL A 402 -5.21 -9.27 11.80
C VAL A 402 -5.96 -8.35 10.84
N ASN A 403 -5.60 -7.07 10.78
CA ASN A 403 -6.23 -6.08 9.91
C ASN A 403 -6.22 -6.51 8.43
N GLY A 404 -5.04 -6.81 7.88
CA GLY A 404 -4.89 -7.15 6.46
C GLY A 404 -5.66 -8.40 6.05
N ARG A 405 -5.86 -9.34 6.99
CA ARG A 405 -6.63 -10.58 6.74
C ARG A 405 -8.14 -10.34 6.83
N LEU A 406 -8.62 -9.69 7.88
CA LEU A 406 -10.06 -9.54 8.10
C LEU A 406 -10.71 -8.58 7.10
N THR A 407 -9.98 -7.57 6.65
CA THR A 407 -10.53 -6.50 5.80
C THR A 407 -10.28 -6.74 4.31
N LYS A 408 -9.29 -7.58 3.96
CA LYS A 408 -8.77 -7.79 2.59
C LYS A 408 -8.23 -6.52 1.91
N ALA A 409 -8.28 -5.38 2.59
CA ALA A 409 -7.80 -4.11 2.07
C ALA A 409 -6.28 -4.09 2.07
N LYS A 410 -5.69 -3.78 0.91
CA LYS A 410 -4.23 -3.64 0.78
C LYS A 410 -3.79 -2.27 1.27
N ALA A 411 -2.77 -2.25 2.11
CA ALA A 411 -2.31 -1.04 2.76
C ALA A 411 -1.89 0.04 1.76
N THR A 412 -2.40 1.25 1.99
CA THR A 412 -2.05 2.47 1.27
C THR A 412 -1.59 3.53 2.26
N ALA A 413 -0.82 4.48 1.77
CA ALA A 413 -0.28 5.57 2.55
C ALA A 413 -0.12 6.81 1.67
N TYR A 414 0.28 7.94 2.27
CA TYR A 414 0.40 9.20 1.56
C TYR A 414 1.86 9.57 1.32
N ASP A 415 2.12 10.12 0.14
CA ASP A 415 3.37 10.82 -0.16
C ASP A 415 3.37 12.27 0.39
N ARG A 416 4.49 12.98 0.25
CA ARG A 416 4.60 14.38 0.69
C ARG A 416 3.69 15.35 -0.09
N LYS A 417 3.17 14.92 -1.24
CA LYS A 417 2.23 15.68 -2.07
C LYS A 417 0.77 15.35 -1.73
N GLY A 418 0.51 14.44 -0.79
CA GLY A 418 -0.83 14.00 -0.40
C GLY A 418 -1.49 13.06 -1.40
N ASN A 419 -0.72 12.41 -2.27
CA ASN A 419 -1.20 11.33 -3.14
C ASN A 419 -1.29 10.04 -2.34
N CYS A 420 -2.41 9.34 -2.47
CA CYS A 420 -2.61 8.01 -1.89
C CYS A 420 -1.91 6.98 -2.80
N ILE A 421 -0.92 6.29 -2.27
CA ILE A 421 -0.10 5.30 -2.98
C ILE A 421 -0.02 4.00 -2.17
N PRO A 422 0.26 2.85 -2.81
CA PRO A 422 0.50 1.60 -2.08
C PRO A 422 1.59 1.77 -1.03
N GLU A 423 1.35 1.26 0.18
CA GLU A 423 2.37 1.23 1.22
C GLU A 423 3.51 0.31 0.76
N ILE A 424 4.72 0.85 0.68
CA ILE A 424 5.89 0.08 0.27
C ILE A 424 6.31 -0.75 1.48
N ASP A 425 5.80 -1.98 1.52
CA ASP A 425 6.14 -2.91 2.58
C ASP A 425 7.66 -3.08 2.72
N GLY A 426 8.15 -3.36 3.93
CA GLY A 426 9.59 -3.37 4.24
C GLY A 426 10.41 -4.29 3.32
N LEU A 427 9.77 -5.34 2.78
CA LEU A 427 10.33 -6.25 1.76
C LEU A 427 10.78 -5.53 0.49
N ARG A 428 9.99 -4.59 -0.04
CA ARG A 428 10.33 -3.89 -1.29
C ARG A 428 11.44 -2.86 -1.09
N LYS A 429 11.54 -2.30 0.12
CA LYS A 429 12.66 -1.43 0.51
C LYS A 429 13.97 -2.23 0.50
N ASN A 430 13.96 -3.44 1.06
CA ASN A 430 15.12 -4.33 1.03
C ASN A 430 15.46 -4.77 -0.41
N ILE A 431 14.47 -5.06 -1.26
CA ILE A 431 14.72 -5.41 -2.67
C ILE A 431 15.38 -4.25 -3.43
N LYS A 432 14.88 -3.01 -3.28
CA LYS A 432 15.50 -1.84 -3.91
C LYS A 432 16.93 -1.60 -3.41
N THR A 433 17.14 -1.67 -2.09
CA THR A 433 18.48 -1.50 -1.51
C THR A 433 19.43 -2.58 -2.01
N ASN A 434 18.99 -3.84 -2.08
CA ASN A 434 19.81 -4.94 -2.60
C ASN A 434 20.09 -4.80 -4.10
N GLN A 435 19.12 -4.34 -4.89
CA GLN A 435 19.32 -4.07 -6.33
C GLN A 435 20.29 -2.92 -6.54
N GLU A 436 20.17 -1.81 -5.81
CA GLU A 436 21.11 -0.69 -5.85
C GLU A 436 22.52 -1.15 -5.45
N GLU A 437 22.64 -1.96 -4.39
CA GLU A 437 23.91 -2.52 -3.94
C GLU A 437 24.53 -3.46 -4.98
N GLN A 438 23.75 -4.36 -5.58
CA GLN A 438 24.22 -5.24 -6.67
C GLN A 438 24.61 -4.45 -7.92
N THR A 439 23.86 -3.39 -8.25
CA THR A 439 24.17 -2.54 -9.41
C THR A 439 25.46 -1.78 -9.18
N ASN A 440 25.66 -1.25 -7.96
CA ASN A 440 26.93 -0.60 -7.58
C ASN A 440 28.09 -1.60 -7.58
N LEU A 441 27.88 -2.84 -7.14
CA LEU A 441 28.91 -3.88 -7.17
C LEU A 441 29.28 -4.30 -8.60
N LEU A 442 28.30 -4.42 -9.49
CA LEU A 442 28.52 -4.67 -10.92
C LEU A 442 29.23 -3.48 -11.59
N LEU A 443 28.81 -2.25 -11.32
CA LEU A 443 29.46 -1.05 -11.82
C LEU A 443 30.92 -0.97 -11.36
N ASN A 444 31.18 -1.23 -10.08
CA ASN A 444 32.55 -1.25 -9.53
C ASN A 444 33.41 -2.34 -10.17
N THR A 445 32.85 -3.52 -10.43
CA THR A 445 33.57 -4.62 -11.10
C THR A 445 33.89 -4.24 -12.55
N LEU A 446 32.93 -3.65 -13.28
CA LEU A 446 33.11 -3.22 -14.67
C LEU A 446 34.08 -2.03 -14.79
N THR A 447 34.17 -1.14 -13.79
CA THR A 447 35.14 -0.04 -13.82
C THR A 447 36.59 -0.49 -13.61
N ILE A 448 36.81 -1.66 -13.01
CA ILE A 448 38.16 -2.20 -12.77
C ILE A 448 38.77 -2.75 -14.08
N ASP A 449 37.96 -3.35 -14.96
CA ASP A 449 38.46 -3.94 -16.22
C ASP A 449 38.74 -2.93 -17.34
N VAL A 450 38.16 -1.71 -17.28
CA VAL A 450 38.38 -0.71 -18.35
C VAL A 450 39.71 0.05 -18.16
N GLY A 451 40.27 0.07 -16.95
CA GLY A 451 41.55 0.73 -16.67
C GLY A 451 42.77 -0.05 -17.17
N GLU A 452 42.77 -1.39 -17.06
CA GLU A 452 43.93 -2.22 -17.42
C GLU A 452 44.09 -2.46 -18.94
N VAL A 453 43.05 -2.24 -19.73
CA VAL A 453 43.08 -2.49 -21.19
C VAL A 453 43.62 -1.31 -22.00
N PHE A 454 43.78 -0.12 -21.41
CA PHE A 454 44.27 1.09 -22.10
C PHE A 454 45.71 1.51 -21.76
N ASP A 455 46.41 0.78 -20.88
CA ASP A 455 47.83 1.02 -20.54
C ASP A 455 48.81 -0.04 -21.12
N GLY A 456 48.39 -0.78 -22.15
CA GLY A 456 49.18 -1.81 -22.84
C GLY A 456 49.57 -1.47 -24.27
#